data_AF-A0AA88E9T2-F1
#
_entry.id   AF-A0AA88E9T2-F1
#
_cell.length_a   1.000
_cell.length_b   1.000
_cell.length_c   1.000
_cell.angle_alpha   90.00
_cell.angle_beta   90.00
_cell.angle_gamma   90.00
#
_symmetry.space_group_name_H-M   'P 1'
#
loop_
_entity.id
_entity.type
_entity.pdbx_description
1 polymer ?
#
loop_
_entity_poly.entity_id
_entity_poly.type
_entity_poly.pdbx_seq_one_letter_code
_entity_poly.pdbx_strand_id
1 'polypeptide(L)'
;GIFQLQTPWADGAASVTQCPIRPGQSYTYRFNVTGQEGTLWWHAHHGFHRATVYGALIIRPKHGRSAYPFAKPHKEIPILLGEWWNTSVVDIENWGLNFGVTPNISNGYSINGKPGDLYPCSQN
;
A
#
# COMPACT_ATOMS: atom_id res chain seq x y z
N GLY A 1 -5.80 -7.30 -5.29
CA GLY A 1 -4.90 -8.00 -4.35
C GLY A 1 -5.59 -9.25 -3.86
N ILE A 2 -5.92 -9.35 -2.57
CA ILE A 2 -6.85 -10.37 -2.06
C ILE A 2 -8.12 -10.42 -2.93
N PHE A 3 -8.63 -11.61 -3.21
CA PHE A 3 -9.77 -11.78 -4.13
C PHE A 3 -11.12 -11.33 -3.56
N GLN A 4 -11.22 -11.12 -2.24
CA GLN A 4 -12.45 -10.68 -1.56
C GLN A 4 -13.69 -11.53 -1.91
N LEU A 5 -13.48 -12.84 -2.07
CA LEU A 5 -14.57 -13.76 -2.43
C LEU A 5 -15.68 -13.67 -1.38
N GLN A 6 -16.90 -13.37 -1.84
CA GLN A 6 -18.10 -13.21 -1.01
C GLN A 6 -17.99 -12.14 0.09
N THR A 7 -16.98 -11.26 0.02
CA THR A 7 -16.72 -10.20 1.01
C THR A 7 -16.41 -8.84 0.35
N PRO A 8 -17.14 -8.43 -0.71
CA PRO A 8 -16.79 -7.22 -1.47
C PRO A 8 -16.84 -5.94 -0.63
N TRP A 9 -17.67 -5.88 0.43
CA TRP A 9 -17.72 -4.75 1.36
C TRP A 9 -16.40 -4.54 2.13
N ALA A 10 -15.51 -5.52 2.17
CA ALA A 10 -14.19 -5.43 2.79
C ALA A 10 -13.07 -5.16 1.76
N ASP A 11 -13.40 -4.79 0.52
CA ASP A 11 -12.41 -4.48 -0.51
C ASP A 11 -11.73 -3.12 -0.31
N GLY A 12 -12.45 -2.11 0.22
CA GLY A 12 -11.86 -0.85 0.66
C GLY A 12 -11.89 0.31 -0.35
N ALA A 13 -12.29 0.07 -1.59
CA ALA A 13 -12.39 1.10 -2.62
C ALA A 13 -13.51 2.12 -2.29
N ALA A 14 -13.10 3.33 -1.90
CA ALA A 14 -14.02 4.38 -1.51
C ALA A 14 -14.96 4.77 -2.67
N SER A 15 -16.24 4.95 -2.35
CA SER A 15 -17.33 5.22 -3.29
C SER A 15 -17.61 4.09 -4.30
N VAL A 16 -16.95 2.95 -4.17
CA VAL A 16 -17.22 1.73 -4.98
C VAL A 16 -17.80 0.64 -4.09
N THR A 17 -17.03 0.19 -3.08
CA THR A 17 -17.45 -0.91 -2.19
C THR A 17 -17.80 -0.45 -0.78
N GLN A 18 -17.42 0.77 -0.41
CA GLN A 18 -17.80 1.40 0.85
C GLN A 18 -17.74 2.94 0.81
N CYS A 19 -18.44 3.59 1.75
CA CYS A 19 -18.18 4.99 2.09
C CYS A 19 -16.81 5.14 2.80
N PRO A 20 -16.15 6.31 2.70
CA PRO A 20 -14.93 6.57 3.45
C PRO A 20 -15.13 6.48 4.97
N ILE A 21 -14.14 5.92 5.67
CA ILE A 21 -14.11 5.91 7.14
C ILE A 21 -13.79 7.34 7.60
N ARG A 22 -14.71 7.98 8.31
CA ARG A 22 -14.56 9.37 8.75
C ARG A 22 -13.56 9.49 9.92
N PRO A 23 -12.94 10.66 10.13
CA PRO A 23 -12.13 10.92 11.32
C PRO A 23 -12.88 10.57 12.60
N GLY A 24 -12.20 9.87 13.52
CA GLY A 24 -12.77 9.41 14.80
C GLY A 24 -13.68 8.18 14.71
N GLN A 25 -13.86 7.59 13.52
CA GLN A 25 -14.65 6.38 13.32
C GLN A 25 -13.76 5.15 13.07
N SER A 26 -14.33 3.96 13.22
CA SER A 26 -13.64 2.68 12.99
C SER A 26 -14.46 1.77 12.08
N TYR A 27 -13.78 0.93 11.29
CA TYR A 27 -14.40 -0.10 10.48
C TYR A 27 -13.58 -1.39 10.59
N THR A 28 -14.25 -2.54 10.56
CA THR A 28 -13.59 -3.86 10.61
C THR A 28 -13.61 -4.51 9.24
N TYR A 29 -12.45 -4.63 8.62
CA TYR A 29 -12.24 -5.44 7.41
C TYR A 29 -12.15 -6.92 7.81
N ARG A 30 -13.10 -7.74 7.32
CA ARG A 30 -13.14 -9.18 7.58
C ARG A 30 -13.33 -9.94 6.27
N PHE A 31 -12.36 -10.75 5.91
CA PHE A 31 -12.35 -11.54 4.69
C PHE A 31 -11.51 -12.82 4.88
N ASN A 32 -11.69 -13.76 3.96
CA ASN A 32 -10.89 -14.98 3.91
C ASN A 32 -9.85 -14.90 2.77
N VAL A 33 -8.65 -15.42 3.02
CA VAL A 33 -7.62 -15.59 2.00
C VAL A 33 -7.77 -16.98 1.40
N THR A 34 -8.25 -17.06 0.16
CA THR A 34 -8.56 -18.32 -0.51
C THR A 34 -7.69 -18.50 -1.75
N GLY A 35 -6.87 -19.55 -1.75
CA GLY A 35 -6.05 -19.91 -2.92
C GLY A 35 -4.94 -18.92 -3.28
N GLN A 36 -4.55 -18.05 -2.34
CA GLN A 36 -3.47 -17.08 -2.54
C GLN A 36 -2.31 -17.40 -1.59
N GLU A 37 -1.09 -17.35 -2.11
CA GLU A 37 0.16 -17.49 -1.38
C GLU A 37 1.19 -16.55 -2.01
N GLY A 38 2.12 -16.02 -1.20
CA GLY A 38 3.19 -15.15 -1.65
C GLY A 38 3.06 -13.73 -1.13
N THR A 39 3.56 -12.77 -1.91
CA THR A 39 3.63 -11.36 -1.53
C THR A 39 2.52 -10.56 -2.20
N LEU A 40 1.64 -10.01 -1.39
CA LEU A 40 0.70 -8.95 -1.75
C LEU A 40 1.08 -7.67 -0.96
N TRP A 41 0.23 -6.67 -1.04
CA TRP A 41 0.34 -5.44 -0.26
C TRP A 41 -1.06 -4.87 -0.03
N TRP A 42 -1.16 -4.01 0.98
CA TRP A 42 -2.36 -3.24 1.28
C TRP A 42 -2.04 -1.75 1.14
N HIS A 43 -3.05 -0.94 0.83
CA HIS A 43 -2.91 0.50 0.75
C HIS A 43 -4.25 1.20 0.98
N ALA A 44 -4.22 2.46 1.38
CA ALA A 44 -5.42 3.30 1.39
C ALA A 44 -5.98 3.41 -0.04
N HIS A 45 -7.31 3.35 -0.18
CA HIS A 45 -7.98 3.39 -1.48
C HIS A 45 -8.96 4.58 -1.57
N HIS A 46 -8.49 5.73 -1.09
CA HIS A 46 -9.18 7.02 -1.16
C HIS A 46 -8.16 8.10 -1.52
N GLY A 47 -8.42 8.85 -2.59
CA GLY A 47 -7.53 9.89 -3.12
C GLY A 47 -6.07 9.45 -3.22
N PHE A 48 -5.15 10.36 -2.92
CA PHE A 48 -3.71 10.12 -2.99
C PHE A 48 -3.11 9.52 -1.70
N HIS A 49 -3.93 9.09 -0.74
CA HIS A 49 -3.44 8.61 0.56
C HIS A 49 -2.53 7.38 0.48
N ARG A 50 -2.60 6.58 -0.60
CA ARG A 50 -1.68 5.44 -0.80
C ARG A 50 -0.21 5.83 -0.91
N ALA A 51 0.09 7.12 -1.14
CA ALA A 51 1.46 7.61 -1.17
C ALA A 51 2.18 7.48 0.19
N THR A 52 1.43 7.43 1.29
CA THR A 52 1.98 7.29 2.66
C THR A 52 1.34 6.17 3.48
N VAL A 53 0.13 5.73 3.12
CA VAL A 53 -0.62 4.70 3.85
C VAL A 53 -0.65 3.40 3.05
N TYR A 54 0.36 2.55 3.26
CA TYR A 54 0.52 1.27 2.59
C TYR A 54 1.47 0.34 3.35
N GLY A 55 1.48 -0.95 2.98
CA GLY A 55 2.41 -1.92 3.54
C GLY A 55 2.34 -3.30 2.87
N ALA A 56 3.33 -4.14 3.13
CA ALA A 56 3.36 -5.51 2.62
C ALA A 56 2.27 -6.38 3.28
N LEU A 57 1.71 -7.30 2.52
CA LEU A 57 0.82 -8.36 2.99
C LEU A 57 1.40 -9.71 2.54
N ILE A 58 2.00 -10.45 3.46
CA ILE A 58 2.68 -11.71 3.16
C ILE A 58 1.80 -12.88 3.56
N ILE A 59 1.42 -13.70 2.57
CA ILE A 59 0.65 -14.92 2.79
C ILE A 59 1.60 -16.10 2.68
N ARG A 60 1.86 -16.75 3.81
CA ARG A 60 2.74 -17.92 3.87
C ARG A 60 1.98 -19.20 3.51
N PRO A 61 2.70 -20.24 3.04
CA PRO A 61 2.08 -21.54 2.80
C PRO A 61 1.37 -22.07 4.04
N LYS A 62 0.14 -22.56 3.83
CA LYS A 62 -0.73 -23.10 4.89
C LYS A 62 -0.09 -24.27 5.63
N HIS A 63 0.65 -25.11 4.91
CA HIS A 63 1.35 -26.27 5.47
C HIS A 63 2.76 -25.95 5.99
N GLY A 64 3.03 -24.67 6.23
CA GLY A 64 4.28 -24.22 6.81
C GLY A 64 5.44 -24.17 5.82
N ARG A 65 6.64 -23.98 6.37
CA ARG A 65 7.85 -23.62 5.60
C ARG A 65 8.35 -24.70 4.63
N SER A 66 7.97 -25.96 4.81
CA SER A 66 8.36 -27.06 3.92
C SER A 66 7.53 -27.11 2.64
N ALA A 67 6.42 -26.37 2.58
CA ALA A 67 5.53 -26.35 1.42
C ALA A 67 5.95 -25.33 0.36
N TYR A 68 7.01 -24.53 0.59
CA TYR A 68 7.61 -23.75 -0.48
C TYR A 68 8.11 -24.68 -1.59
N PRO A 69 7.92 -24.34 -2.88
CA PRO A 69 8.41 -25.14 -4.01
C PRO A 69 9.93 -25.00 -4.22
N PHE A 70 10.65 -24.41 -3.26
CA PHE A 70 12.07 -24.12 -3.30
C PHE A 70 12.69 -24.28 -1.90
N ALA A 71 14.03 -24.33 -1.86
CA ALA A 71 14.77 -24.41 -0.60
C ALA A 71 14.44 -23.21 0.29
N LYS A 72 14.19 -23.50 1.57
CA LYS A 72 13.80 -22.48 2.55
C LYS A 72 14.82 -21.32 2.57
N PRO A 73 14.37 -20.07 2.38
CA PRO A 73 15.26 -18.92 2.45
C PRO A 73 15.80 -18.72 3.86
N HIS A 74 17.05 -18.26 3.95
CA HIS A 74 17.67 -17.90 5.23
C HIS A 74 16.95 -16.70 5.89
N LYS A 75 16.57 -15.71 5.08
CA LYS A 75 15.82 -14.53 5.49
C LYS A 75 14.83 -14.12 4.40
N GLU A 76 13.73 -13.52 4.81
CA GLU A 76 12.73 -12.87 3.97
C GLU A 76 12.65 -11.42 4.41
N ILE A 77 12.88 -10.47 3.49
CA ILE A 77 12.87 -9.03 3.79
C ILE A 77 11.94 -8.35 2.79
N PRO A 78 10.86 -7.68 3.25
CA PRO A 78 10.03 -6.87 2.38
C PRO A 78 10.82 -5.66 1.86
N ILE A 79 10.76 -5.44 0.55
CA ILE A 79 11.30 -4.25 -0.12
C ILE A 79 10.11 -3.54 -0.77
N LEU A 80 9.68 -2.46 -0.14
CA LEU A 80 8.60 -1.61 -0.61
C LEU A 80 9.20 -0.41 -1.34
N LEU A 81 8.81 -0.25 -2.60
CA LEU A 81 9.17 0.93 -3.39
C LEU A 81 8.08 1.97 -3.25
N GLY A 82 8.46 3.21 -3.01
CA GLY A 82 7.53 4.32 -2.82
C GLY A 82 8.05 5.62 -3.38
N GLU A 83 7.21 6.63 -3.31
CA GLU A 83 7.50 8.00 -3.73
C GLU A 83 7.32 8.96 -2.55
N TRP A 84 8.03 10.07 -2.59
CA TRP A 84 8.01 11.11 -1.57
C TRP A 84 7.78 12.47 -2.20
N TRP A 85 6.86 13.24 -1.62
CA TRP A 85 6.68 14.65 -1.90
C TRP A 85 6.92 15.45 -0.62
N ASN A 86 7.56 16.59 -0.76
CA ASN A 86 7.72 17.56 0.33
C ASN A 86 6.39 18.26 0.65
N THR A 87 5.51 18.37 -0.34
CA THR A 87 4.16 18.91 -0.19
C THR A 87 3.18 17.81 0.23
N SER A 88 2.13 18.18 0.96
CA SER A 88 1.00 17.29 1.24
C SER A 88 0.47 16.65 -0.05
N VAL A 89 0.33 15.33 -0.05
CA VAL A 89 -0.21 14.57 -1.19
C VAL A 89 -1.66 14.91 -1.48
N VAL A 90 -2.40 15.38 -0.47
CA VAL A 90 -3.77 15.90 -0.62
C VAL A 90 -3.77 17.24 -1.35
N ASP A 91 -2.81 18.12 -1.05
CA ASP A 91 -2.71 19.42 -1.74
C ASP A 91 -2.27 19.23 -3.19
N ILE A 92 -1.39 18.27 -3.46
CA ILE A 92 -0.99 17.87 -4.82
C ILE A 92 -2.19 17.38 -5.64
N GLU A 93 -3.02 16.50 -5.05
CA GLU A 93 -4.25 16.02 -5.66
C GLU A 93 -5.23 17.16 -5.94
N ASN A 94 -5.52 17.97 -4.92
CA ASN A 94 -6.44 19.11 -5.04
C ASN A 94 -5.98 20.12 -6.09
N TRP A 95 -4.67 20.39 -6.17
CA TRP A 95 -4.13 21.29 -7.19
C TRP A 95 -4.38 20.77 -8.61
N GLY A 96 -4.09 19.50 -8.86
CA GLY A 96 -4.34 18.88 -10.17
C GLY A 96 -5.82 18.92 -10.56
N LEU A 97 -6.72 18.61 -9.60
CA LEU A 97 -8.17 18.63 -9.82
C LEU A 97 -8.71 20.04 -10.07
N ASN A 98 -8.25 21.04 -9.32
CA ASN A 98 -8.76 22.41 -9.42
C ASN A 98 -8.34 23.10 -10.72
N PHE A 99 -7.12 22.84 -11.19
CA PHE A 99 -6.58 23.47 -12.40
C PHE A 99 -6.70 22.61 -13.65
N GLY A 100 -7.15 21.36 -13.53
CA GLY A 100 -7.27 20.42 -14.66
C GLY A 100 -5.92 20.01 -15.25
N VAL A 101 -4.88 19.96 -14.41
CA VAL A 101 -3.49 19.69 -14.81
C VAL A 101 -2.98 18.41 -14.18
N THR A 102 -1.91 17.85 -14.74
CA THR A 102 -1.24 16.69 -14.15
C THR A 102 -0.59 17.06 -12.82
N PRO A 103 -0.69 16.19 -11.78
CA PRO A 103 0.02 16.40 -10.51
C PRO A 103 1.54 16.52 -10.70
N ASN A 104 2.19 17.28 -9.82
CA ASN A 104 3.66 17.40 -9.80
C ASN A 104 4.33 16.04 -9.59
N ILE A 105 5.47 15.82 -10.24
CA ILE A 105 6.32 14.65 -10.02
C ILE A 105 6.85 14.63 -8.57
N SER A 106 7.16 13.43 -8.06
CA SER A 106 7.71 13.23 -6.72
C SER A 106 9.08 13.90 -6.55
N ASN A 107 9.38 14.34 -5.33
CA ASN A 107 10.69 14.90 -4.96
C ASN A 107 11.74 13.81 -4.80
N GLY A 108 11.33 12.57 -4.51
CA GLY A 108 12.22 11.44 -4.49
C GLY A 108 11.51 10.09 -4.47
N TYR A 109 12.26 9.07 -4.84
CA TYR A 109 11.87 7.68 -4.67
C TYR A 109 12.38 7.16 -3.33
N SER A 110 11.74 6.13 -2.79
CA SER A 110 12.13 5.54 -1.52
C SER A 110 12.13 4.01 -1.57
N ILE A 111 13.04 3.43 -0.79
CA ILE A 111 13.05 2.01 -0.45
C ILE A 111 12.69 1.90 1.03
N ASN A 112 11.60 1.20 1.35
CA ASN A 112 11.06 1.07 2.70
C ASN A 112 10.89 2.44 3.40
N GLY A 113 10.42 3.44 2.67
CA GLY A 113 10.19 4.81 3.17
C GLY A 113 11.46 5.64 3.37
N LYS A 114 12.62 5.16 2.92
CA LYS A 114 13.90 5.89 2.97
C LYS A 114 14.33 6.31 1.56
N PRO A 115 14.60 7.59 1.30
CA PRO A 115 15.08 8.03 0.00
C PRO A 115 16.45 7.48 -0.39
N GLY A 116 17.33 7.25 0.58
CA GLY A 116 18.68 6.73 0.39
C GLY A 116 19.71 7.83 0.08
N ASP A 117 20.94 7.39 -0.19
CA ASP A 117 22.13 8.24 -0.09
C ASP A 117 22.25 9.36 -1.14
N LEU A 118 21.47 9.28 -2.21
CA LEU A 118 21.51 10.23 -3.34
C LEU A 118 20.55 11.42 -3.18
N TYR A 119 19.74 11.45 -2.12
CA TYR A 119 18.84 12.55 -1.83
C TYR A 119 19.36 13.44 -0.71
N PRO A 120 19.09 14.75 -0.74
CA PRO A 120 19.48 15.65 0.34
C PRO A 120 18.86 15.22 1.67
N CYS A 121 19.60 15.44 2.76
CA CYS A 121 19.16 15.14 4.14
C CYS A 121 18.73 13.68 4.38
N SER A 122 19.26 12.74 3.58
CA SER A 122 18.85 11.32 3.60
C SER A 122 19.97 10.36 4.01
N GLN A 123 21.15 10.87 4.33
CA GLN A 123 22.24 10.09 4.94
C GLN A 123 21.97 9.88 6.43
N ASN A 124 22.23 8.65 6.92
CA ASN A 124 22.11 8.28 8.34
C ASN A 124 23.28 8.84 9.16
#